data_AF-A0A950GXQ1-F1
#
_entry.id   AF-A0A950GXQ1-F1
#
_cell.length_a   1.000
_cell.length_b   1.000
_cell.length_c   1.000
_cell.angle_alpha   90.00
_cell.angle_beta   90.00
_cell.angle_gamma   90.00
#
_symmetry.space_group_name_H-M   'P 1'
#
loop_
_entity.id
_entity.type
_entity.pdbx_description
1 polymer ?
#
loop_
_entity_poly.entity_id
_entity_poly.type
_entity_poly.pdbx_seq_one_letter_code
_entity_poly.pdbx_strand_id
1 'polypeptide(L)'
;MSAGPNFEGRSILFRPLGAALDGPPLVERGRQLLLDARSRRVRPGRDDKVLTEWNAMYASALAEAAGATGRADWARGAVAVGDFLLTHLRRGDGRWLRSWQSETGARHLAYAGDYAWLVDAFTRLGELTGAARWTAEARRVADELVALFHDEDGGGFFTTGHDAEALLVRPKDVLDGAVPSANGAAALSLARLAALTGTSRYAELAGEVVDLVRPLLDRQPTAVSYAAMAADLLASGLTEVVVPGHHPDLVDTVRRTWRPRVVLAWGEPTGSPLWDEREAGFAYVCREGRCELPAPDAGTLSRQLQAAS
;
A
#
# COMPACT_ATOMS: atom_id res chain seq x y z
N MET A 1 20.39 -38.20 -19.48
CA MET A 1 19.79 -37.02 -18.81
C MET A 1 18.29 -37.24 -18.76
N SER A 2 17.70 -37.43 -17.57
CA SER A 2 16.26 -37.71 -17.46
C SER A 2 15.44 -36.44 -17.71
N ALA A 3 14.47 -36.54 -18.62
CA ALA A 3 13.63 -35.44 -19.10
C ALA A 3 12.43 -35.12 -18.18
N GLY A 4 12.58 -35.22 -16.86
CA GLY A 4 11.45 -35.09 -15.92
C GLY A 4 11.73 -35.67 -14.54
N PRO A 5 10.74 -35.65 -13.62
CA PRO A 5 10.94 -35.92 -12.19
C PRO A 5 11.49 -37.34 -11.97
N ASN A 6 12.41 -37.48 -11.01
CA ASN A 6 12.75 -38.78 -10.46
C ASN A 6 12.95 -38.69 -8.94
N PHE A 7 12.29 -39.59 -8.21
CA PHE A 7 12.67 -39.99 -6.85
C PHE A 7 12.37 -41.48 -6.82
N GLU A 8 13.41 -42.31 -6.91
CA GLU A 8 13.32 -43.75 -7.19
C GLU A 8 12.09 -44.41 -6.54
N GLY A 9 11.20 -44.95 -7.38
CA GLY A 9 10.05 -45.76 -6.97
C GLY A 9 8.77 -45.03 -6.55
N ARG A 10 8.69 -43.69 -6.57
CA ARG A 10 7.45 -42.95 -6.25
C ARG A 10 6.94 -42.11 -7.43
N SER A 11 5.65 -42.25 -7.74
CA SER A 11 4.96 -41.36 -8.68
C SER A 11 4.87 -39.96 -8.09
N ILE A 12 5.65 -39.02 -8.60
CA ILE A 12 5.45 -37.60 -8.34
C ILE A 12 4.68 -37.01 -9.51
N LEU A 13 3.50 -36.47 -9.21
CA LEU A 13 2.74 -35.66 -10.15
C LEU A 13 3.55 -34.39 -10.43
N PHE A 14 4.18 -34.32 -11.60
CA PHE A 14 4.92 -33.16 -12.07
C PHE A 14 4.10 -32.42 -13.11
N ARG A 15 4.00 -31.10 -12.96
CA ARG A 15 3.39 -30.22 -13.95
C ARG A 15 4.41 -29.15 -14.35
N PRO A 16 4.72 -29.01 -15.65
CA PRO A 16 5.51 -27.88 -16.14
C PRO A 16 4.82 -26.55 -15.80
N LEU A 17 5.63 -25.56 -15.43
CA LEU A 17 5.15 -24.18 -15.24
C LEU A 17 4.58 -23.68 -16.59
N GLY A 18 3.34 -23.18 -16.60
CA GLY A 18 2.69 -22.64 -17.81
C GLY A 18 1.86 -23.63 -18.66
N ALA A 19 1.81 -24.91 -18.30
CA ALA A 19 0.90 -25.86 -18.95
C ALA A 19 -0.57 -25.53 -18.64
N ALA A 20 -1.46 -25.72 -19.63
CA ALA A 20 -2.91 -25.57 -19.45
C ALA A 20 -3.43 -26.41 -18.28
N LEU A 21 -4.43 -25.91 -17.55
CA LEU A 21 -5.07 -26.58 -16.41
C LEU A 21 -6.06 -27.67 -16.84
N ASP A 22 -5.87 -28.23 -18.03
CA ASP A 22 -6.74 -29.28 -18.53
C ASP A 22 -6.24 -30.62 -17.99
N GLY A 23 -6.84 -31.06 -16.89
CA GLY A 23 -6.65 -32.42 -16.42
C GLY A 23 -7.14 -33.44 -17.48
N PRO A 24 -6.66 -34.69 -17.45
CA PRO A 24 -7.23 -35.74 -18.29
C PRO A 24 -8.76 -35.76 -18.15
N PRO A 25 -9.55 -36.00 -19.22
CA PRO A 25 -11.02 -35.91 -19.17
C PRO A 25 -11.66 -36.72 -18.03
N LEU A 26 -11.06 -37.85 -17.65
CA LEU A 26 -11.48 -38.66 -16.51
C LEU A 26 -11.26 -37.98 -15.15
N VAL A 27 -10.17 -37.22 -14.99
CA VAL A 27 -9.87 -36.45 -13.77
C VAL A 27 -10.83 -35.27 -13.64
N GLU A 28 -11.08 -34.52 -14.71
CA GLU A 28 -12.05 -33.41 -14.67
C GLU A 28 -13.48 -33.93 -14.44
N ARG A 29 -13.86 -35.05 -15.06
CA ARG A 29 -15.13 -35.72 -14.77
C ARG A 29 -15.23 -36.13 -13.29
N GLY A 30 -14.16 -36.71 -12.73
CA GLY A 30 -14.07 -37.04 -11.31
C GLY A 30 -14.17 -35.81 -10.41
N ARG A 31 -13.47 -34.73 -10.76
CA ARG A 31 -13.50 -33.43 -10.06
C ARG A 31 -14.92 -32.87 -10.01
N GLN A 32 -15.63 -32.89 -11.13
CA GLN A 32 -17.00 -32.42 -11.22
C GLN A 32 -17.96 -33.29 -10.39
N LEU A 33 -17.88 -34.63 -10.51
CA LEU A 33 -18.70 -35.55 -9.70
C LEU A 33 -18.49 -35.37 -8.19
N LEU A 34 -17.23 -35.19 -7.77
CA LEU A 34 -16.88 -34.92 -6.38
C LEU A 34 -17.36 -33.54 -5.92
N LEU A 35 -17.26 -32.51 -6.78
CA LEU A 35 -17.76 -31.17 -6.51
C LEU A 35 -19.28 -31.16 -6.36
N ASP A 36 -20.01 -31.86 -7.24
CA ASP A 36 -21.46 -31.98 -7.19
C ASP A 36 -21.91 -32.69 -5.91
N ALA A 37 -21.23 -33.79 -5.55
CA ALA A 37 -21.48 -34.49 -4.30
C ALA A 37 -21.17 -33.63 -3.06
N ARG A 38 -20.07 -32.87 -3.08
CA ARG A 38 -19.70 -31.92 -2.00
C ARG A 38 -20.68 -30.75 -1.90
N SER A 39 -21.21 -30.27 -3.02
CA SER A 39 -22.12 -29.13 -3.07
C SER A 39 -23.50 -29.42 -2.45
N ARG A 40 -23.83 -30.70 -2.23
CA ARG A 40 -25.03 -31.13 -1.48
C ARG A 40 -24.88 -31.02 0.04
N ARG A 41 -23.65 -30.83 0.55
CA ARG A 41 -23.40 -30.64 1.99
C ARG A 41 -23.69 -29.19 2.36
N VAL A 42 -24.18 -28.96 3.57
CA VAL A 42 -24.22 -27.61 4.15
C VAL A 42 -22.80 -27.06 4.10
N ARG A 43 -22.62 -25.93 3.40
CA ARG A 43 -21.30 -25.29 3.32
C ARG A 43 -20.91 -24.83 4.73
N PRO A 44 -19.64 -24.99 5.15
CA PRO A 44 -19.15 -24.31 6.34
C PRO A 44 -19.48 -22.82 6.25
N GLY A 45 -19.80 -22.19 7.39
CA GLY A 45 -19.95 -20.74 7.45
C GLY A 45 -18.73 -20.08 6.84
N ARG A 46 -18.95 -19.13 5.94
CA ARG A 46 -17.87 -18.31 5.38
C ARG A 46 -17.62 -17.19 6.38
N ASP A 47 -16.36 -17.00 6.79
CA ASP A 47 -15.97 -15.74 7.42
C ASP A 47 -16.10 -14.65 6.34
N ASP A 48 -17.17 -13.86 6.40
CA ASP A 48 -17.46 -12.78 5.47
C ASP A 48 -16.93 -11.43 5.97
N LYS A 49 -16.09 -11.47 7.01
CA LYS A 49 -15.51 -10.29 7.64
C LYS A 49 -14.57 -9.56 6.70
N VAL A 50 -14.85 -8.28 6.56
CA VAL A 50 -13.97 -7.29 5.92
C VAL A 50 -13.14 -6.64 7.02
N LEU A 51 -11.82 -6.81 6.96
CA LEU A 51 -10.87 -6.16 7.86
C LEU A 51 -10.25 -4.93 7.18
N THR A 52 -10.23 -3.80 7.88
CA THR A 52 -9.74 -2.53 7.37
C THR A 52 -8.28 -2.64 6.93
N GLU A 53 -7.40 -3.11 7.80
CA GLU A 53 -5.99 -3.38 7.50
C GLU A 53 -5.79 -4.22 6.22
N TRP A 54 -6.48 -5.35 6.09
CA TRP A 54 -6.29 -6.27 4.97
C TRP A 54 -6.84 -5.74 3.65
N ASN A 55 -7.96 -5.01 3.70
CA ASN A 55 -8.54 -4.44 2.50
C ASN A 55 -7.79 -3.18 2.06
N ALA A 56 -7.24 -2.41 3.00
CA ALA A 56 -6.33 -1.32 2.68
C ALA A 56 -5.03 -1.84 2.05
N MET A 57 -4.40 -2.89 2.61
CA MET A 57 -3.29 -3.62 1.97
C MET A 57 -3.62 -4.05 0.54
N TYR A 58 -4.80 -4.65 0.36
CA TYR A 58 -5.26 -5.11 -0.94
C TYR A 58 -5.46 -3.94 -1.92
N ALA A 59 -6.04 -2.82 -1.47
CA ALA A 59 -6.21 -1.63 -2.30
C ALA A 59 -4.87 -1.02 -2.73
N SER A 60 -3.89 -0.92 -1.83
CA SER A 60 -2.53 -0.49 -2.16
C SER A 60 -1.90 -1.36 -3.23
N ALA A 61 -1.84 -2.68 -3.01
CA ALA A 61 -1.24 -3.62 -3.95
C ALA A 61 -1.95 -3.58 -5.32
N LEU A 62 -3.28 -3.50 -5.31
CA LEU A 62 -4.06 -3.43 -6.53
C LEU A 62 -3.87 -2.11 -7.28
N ALA A 63 -3.70 -0.99 -6.55
CA ALA A 63 -3.40 0.30 -7.14
C ALA A 63 -2.02 0.35 -7.79
N GLU A 64 -0.99 -0.16 -7.12
CA GLU A 64 0.36 -0.25 -7.67
C GLU A 64 0.39 -1.17 -8.91
N ALA A 65 -0.25 -2.34 -8.82
CA ALA A 65 -0.35 -3.28 -9.93
C ALA A 65 -1.13 -2.69 -11.11
N ALA A 66 -2.23 -1.97 -10.87
CA ALA A 66 -3.01 -1.29 -11.90
C ALA A 66 -2.18 -0.20 -12.59
N GLY A 67 -1.42 0.60 -11.83
CA GLY A 67 -0.52 1.60 -12.36
C GLY A 67 0.55 0.99 -13.26
N ALA A 68 1.22 -0.08 -12.80
CA ALA A 68 2.30 -0.73 -13.54
C ALA A 68 1.82 -1.47 -14.80
N THR A 69 0.61 -2.03 -14.79
CA THR A 69 0.09 -2.87 -15.89
C THR A 69 -0.90 -2.17 -16.81
N GLY A 70 -1.43 -1.01 -16.43
CA GLY A 70 -2.51 -0.31 -17.14
C GLY A 70 -3.87 -1.03 -17.07
N ARG A 71 -4.06 -1.99 -16.15
CA ARG A 71 -5.29 -2.77 -16.02
C ARG A 71 -6.42 -1.95 -15.39
N ALA A 72 -7.33 -1.46 -16.24
CA ALA A 72 -8.45 -0.62 -15.82
C ALA A 72 -9.44 -1.30 -14.86
N ASP A 73 -9.61 -2.63 -14.95
CA ASP A 73 -10.44 -3.39 -14.00
C ASP A 73 -9.83 -3.45 -12.60
N TRP A 74 -8.50 -3.55 -12.50
CA TRP A 74 -7.78 -3.46 -11.23
C TRP A 74 -7.86 -2.06 -10.65
N ALA A 75 -7.71 -1.02 -11.48
CA ALA A 75 -7.87 0.35 -11.02
C ALA A 75 -9.27 0.62 -10.43
N ARG A 76 -10.32 0.17 -11.12
CA ARG A 76 -11.70 0.27 -10.59
C ARG A 76 -11.87 -0.53 -9.30
N GLY A 77 -11.26 -1.71 -9.21
CA GLY A 77 -11.28 -2.52 -7.99
C GLY A 77 -10.63 -1.81 -6.80
N ALA A 78 -9.46 -1.19 -6.99
CA ALA A 78 -8.75 -0.47 -5.94
C ALA A 78 -9.58 0.72 -5.42
N VAL A 79 -10.14 1.51 -6.35
CA VAL A 79 -11.04 2.63 -6.02
C VAL A 79 -12.27 2.15 -5.27
N ALA A 80 -12.92 1.07 -5.73
CA ALA A 80 -14.10 0.52 -5.07
C ALA A 80 -13.81 0.03 -3.64
N VAL A 81 -12.63 -0.55 -3.39
CA VAL A 81 -12.22 -0.95 -2.03
C VAL A 81 -12.00 0.30 -1.16
N GLY A 82 -11.32 1.33 -1.66
CA GLY A 82 -11.15 2.59 -0.93
C GLY A 82 -12.47 3.27 -0.58
N ASP A 83 -13.40 3.35 -1.55
CA ASP A 83 -14.72 3.94 -1.35
C ASP A 83 -15.55 3.12 -0.35
N PHE A 84 -15.45 1.78 -0.38
CA PHE A 84 -16.09 0.90 0.59
C PHE A 84 -15.58 1.15 2.01
N LEU A 85 -14.26 1.26 2.19
CA LEU A 85 -13.65 1.53 3.50
C LEU A 85 -14.14 2.87 4.05
N LEU A 86 -14.11 3.94 3.26
CA LEU A 86 -14.61 5.26 3.65
C LEU A 86 -16.10 5.23 4.04
N THR A 87 -16.92 4.49 3.29
CA THR A 87 -18.37 4.48 3.47
C THR A 87 -18.80 3.64 4.67
N HIS A 88 -18.14 2.51 4.90
CA HIS A 88 -18.63 1.50 5.84
C HIS A 88 -17.78 1.33 7.08
N LEU A 89 -16.48 1.64 7.03
CA LEU A 89 -15.55 1.41 8.14
C LEU A 89 -15.18 2.70 8.88
N ARG A 90 -15.74 3.84 8.48
CA ARG A 90 -15.57 5.13 9.16
C ARG A 90 -16.88 5.59 9.78
N ARG A 91 -16.86 5.92 11.06
CA ARG A 91 -18.00 6.50 11.77
C ARG A 91 -18.24 7.96 11.36
N GLY A 92 -19.42 8.48 11.65
CA GLY A 92 -19.77 9.88 11.38
C GLY A 92 -18.95 10.90 12.15
N ASP A 93 -18.30 10.51 13.26
CA ASP A 93 -17.34 11.32 14.01
C ASP A 93 -15.90 11.25 13.44
N GLY A 94 -15.70 10.50 12.36
CA GLY A 94 -14.42 10.30 11.69
C GLY A 94 -13.64 9.07 12.17
N ARG A 95 -14.02 8.42 13.28
CA ARG A 95 -13.25 7.30 13.85
C ARG A 95 -13.36 6.03 13.01
N TRP A 96 -12.22 5.43 12.70
CA TRP A 96 -12.15 4.18 11.94
C TRP A 96 -12.45 2.94 12.80
N LEU A 97 -13.04 1.96 12.14
CA LEU A 97 -13.39 0.66 12.70
C LEU A 97 -12.55 -0.43 12.03
N ARG A 98 -12.26 -1.49 12.76
CA ARG A 98 -11.37 -2.57 12.32
C ARG A 98 -12.06 -3.56 11.39
N SER A 99 -13.33 -3.81 11.63
CA SER A 99 -14.04 -4.94 11.02
C SER A 99 -15.44 -4.57 10.60
N TRP A 100 -15.90 -5.15 9.50
CA TRP A 100 -17.27 -5.06 9.01
C TRP A 100 -17.76 -6.43 8.59
N GLN A 101 -19.04 -6.71 8.86
CA GLN A 101 -19.75 -7.88 8.33
C GLN A 101 -21.13 -7.43 7.87
N SER A 102 -21.68 -8.14 6.89
CA SER A 102 -22.94 -7.79 6.23
C SER A 102 -24.12 -7.71 7.19
N GLU A 103 -24.19 -8.65 8.14
CA GLU A 103 -25.28 -8.74 9.12
C GLU A 103 -25.17 -7.71 10.24
N THR A 104 -23.94 -7.34 10.60
CA THR A 104 -23.67 -6.60 11.84
C THR A 104 -23.16 -5.17 11.65
N GLY A 105 -22.84 -4.79 10.42
CA GLY A 105 -22.14 -3.55 10.10
C GLY A 105 -20.73 -3.51 10.66
N ALA A 106 -20.16 -2.30 10.70
CA ALA A 106 -18.80 -2.09 11.20
C ALA A 106 -18.75 -2.05 12.74
N ARG A 107 -17.69 -2.65 13.28
CA ARG A 107 -17.47 -2.86 14.72
C ARG A 107 -15.98 -2.84 15.04
N HIS A 108 -15.70 -2.63 16.33
CA HIS A 108 -14.38 -2.59 16.96
C HIS A 108 -13.53 -1.42 16.48
N LEU A 109 -12.91 -0.68 17.40
CA LEU A 109 -12.02 0.42 17.03
C LEU A 109 -10.85 -0.10 16.20
N ALA A 110 -10.49 0.63 15.15
CA ALA A 110 -9.30 0.36 14.36
C ALA A 110 -8.02 0.58 15.18
N TYR A 111 -7.02 -0.26 14.92
CA TYR A 111 -5.68 -0.22 15.52
C TYR A 111 -4.70 0.54 14.63
N ALA A 112 -3.50 0.85 15.13
CA ALA A 112 -2.49 1.57 14.36
C ALA A 112 -2.18 0.91 13.01
N GLY A 113 -2.18 -0.44 12.93
CA GLY A 113 -1.98 -1.16 11.66
C GLY A 113 -3.08 -0.89 10.63
N ASP A 114 -4.34 -0.76 11.04
CA ASP A 114 -5.44 -0.38 10.15
C ASP A 114 -5.19 1.01 9.55
N TYR A 115 -4.78 1.97 10.38
CA TYR A 115 -4.48 3.34 9.96
C TYR A 115 -3.25 3.41 9.05
N ALA A 116 -2.15 2.74 9.41
CA ALA A 116 -0.92 2.71 8.64
C ALA A 116 -1.17 2.27 7.18
N TRP A 117 -2.01 1.24 7.01
CA TRP A 117 -2.39 0.75 5.69
C TRP A 117 -3.43 1.61 4.99
N LEU A 118 -4.32 2.28 5.70
CA LEU A 118 -5.21 3.29 5.10
C LEU A 118 -4.41 4.49 4.55
N VAL A 119 -3.37 4.94 5.27
CA VAL A 119 -2.46 5.99 4.78
C VAL A 119 -1.81 5.55 3.47
N ASP A 120 -1.25 4.34 3.43
CA ASP A 120 -0.63 3.82 2.21
C ASP A 120 -1.67 3.69 1.08
N ALA A 121 -2.82 3.06 1.34
CA ALA A 121 -3.87 2.83 0.34
C ALA A 121 -4.36 4.14 -0.29
N PHE A 122 -4.66 5.15 0.52
CA PHE A 122 -5.13 6.45 0.02
C PHE A 122 -4.02 7.23 -0.68
N THR A 123 -2.77 7.10 -0.23
CA THR A 123 -1.61 7.64 -0.96
C THR A 123 -1.53 7.00 -2.36
N ARG A 124 -1.58 5.66 -2.45
CA ARG A 124 -1.53 4.93 -3.71
C ARG A 124 -2.72 5.20 -4.62
N LEU A 125 -3.92 5.37 -4.06
CA LEU A 125 -5.10 5.77 -4.84
C LEU A 125 -4.96 7.18 -5.40
N GLY A 126 -4.34 8.11 -4.66
CA GLY A 126 -3.96 9.43 -5.17
C GLY A 126 -3.00 9.31 -6.35
N GLU A 127 -1.90 8.56 -6.18
CA GLU A 127 -0.92 8.31 -7.25
C GLU A 127 -1.55 7.61 -8.46
N LEU A 128 -2.52 6.71 -8.26
CA LEU A 128 -3.20 5.94 -9.32
C LEU A 128 -4.25 6.75 -10.08
N THR A 129 -5.04 7.55 -9.40
CA THR A 129 -6.22 8.20 -9.99
C THR A 129 -5.98 9.65 -10.38
N GLY A 130 -5.01 10.30 -9.75
CA GLY A 130 -4.80 11.74 -9.87
C GLY A 130 -5.93 12.57 -9.26
N ALA A 131 -6.81 11.96 -8.45
CA ALA A 131 -7.91 12.67 -7.80
C ALA A 131 -7.47 13.19 -6.42
N ALA A 132 -7.61 14.49 -6.19
CA ALA A 132 -7.11 15.18 -5.00
C ALA A 132 -7.75 14.66 -3.71
N ARG A 133 -8.97 14.12 -3.81
CA ARG A 133 -9.71 13.53 -2.69
C ARG A 133 -8.90 12.44 -1.97
N TRP A 134 -8.18 11.59 -2.70
CA TRP A 134 -7.46 10.47 -2.09
C TRP A 134 -6.24 10.94 -1.30
N THR A 135 -5.48 11.89 -1.84
CA THR A 135 -4.39 12.53 -1.10
C THR A 135 -4.90 13.27 0.13
N ALA A 136 -6.08 13.90 0.06
CA ALA A 136 -6.72 14.53 1.21
C ALA A 136 -7.14 13.52 2.29
N GLU A 137 -7.70 12.37 1.90
CA GLU A 137 -8.00 11.28 2.85
C GLU A 137 -6.73 10.68 3.45
N ALA A 138 -5.66 10.50 2.66
CA ALA A 138 -4.38 10.01 3.16
C ALA A 138 -3.81 10.91 4.27
N ARG A 139 -3.82 12.23 4.05
CA ARG A 139 -3.42 13.23 5.07
C ARG A 139 -4.29 13.13 6.31
N ARG A 140 -5.62 13.08 6.14
CA ARG A 140 -6.54 13.01 7.27
C ARG A 140 -6.31 11.77 8.12
N VAL A 141 -6.16 10.60 7.49
CA VAL A 141 -5.87 9.35 8.21
C VAL A 141 -4.49 9.40 8.87
N ALA A 142 -3.48 10.02 8.23
CA ALA A 142 -2.16 10.19 8.84
C ALA A 142 -2.23 11.08 10.09
N ASP A 143 -2.97 12.19 10.04
CA ASP A 143 -3.16 13.07 11.19
C ASP A 143 -3.92 12.35 12.33
N GLU A 144 -4.94 11.55 11.99
CA GLU A 144 -5.66 10.71 12.96
C GLU A 144 -4.77 9.59 13.54
N LEU A 145 -3.89 8.97 12.75
CA LEU A 145 -2.90 7.99 13.20
C LEU A 145 -1.98 8.61 14.26
N VAL A 146 -1.48 9.81 13.98
CA VAL A 146 -0.62 10.55 14.91
C VAL A 146 -1.37 10.88 16.18
N ALA A 147 -2.55 11.50 16.06
CA ALA A 147 -3.33 11.93 17.21
C ALA A 147 -3.69 10.77 18.15
N LEU A 148 -4.04 9.60 17.62
CA LEU A 148 -4.55 8.48 18.41
C LEU A 148 -3.45 7.57 18.97
N PHE A 149 -2.35 7.39 18.24
CA PHE A 149 -1.42 6.29 18.47
C PHE A 149 0.03 6.70 18.71
N HIS A 150 0.45 7.93 18.38
CA HIS A 150 1.84 8.37 18.51
C HIS A 150 2.28 8.35 19.99
N ASP A 151 3.50 7.86 20.22
CA ASP A 151 4.19 7.94 21.51
C ASP A 151 5.18 9.10 21.47
N GLU A 152 4.80 10.25 22.01
CA GLU A 152 5.64 11.45 22.04
C GLU A 152 6.94 11.25 22.86
N ASP A 153 6.95 10.33 23.82
CA ASP A 153 8.11 10.08 24.69
C ASP A 153 9.05 9.01 24.09
N GLY A 154 8.46 7.92 23.59
CA GLY A 154 9.21 6.74 23.14
C GLY A 154 9.31 6.56 21.63
N GLY A 155 8.75 7.47 20.83
CA GLY A 155 8.72 7.43 19.36
C GLY A 155 7.82 6.34 18.77
N GLY A 156 7.39 6.51 17.52
CA GLY A 156 6.54 5.53 16.84
C GLY A 156 5.14 5.40 17.45
N PHE A 157 4.45 4.29 17.19
CA PHE A 157 3.01 4.17 17.40
C PHE A 157 2.64 2.98 18.27
N PHE A 158 1.81 3.22 19.28
CA PHE A 158 1.15 2.19 20.07
C PHE A 158 0.12 1.43 19.22
N THR A 159 -0.11 0.14 19.51
CA THR A 159 -1.08 -0.68 18.78
C THR A 159 -2.52 -0.18 18.97
N THR A 160 -2.89 0.20 20.20
CA THR A 160 -4.23 0.68 20.55
C THR A 160 -4.26 2.19 20.68
N GLY A 161 -5.38 2.81 20.30
CA GLY A 161 -5.56 4.25 20.44
C GLY A 161 -5.68 4.65 21.91
N HIS A 162 -5.33 5.89 22.25
CA HIS A 162 -5.51 6.41 23.61
C HIS A 162 -6.99 6.51 24.03
N ASP A 163 -7.91 6.39 23.07
CA ASP A 163 -9.37 6.41 23.24
C ASP A 163 -9.97 5.01 23.47
N ALA A 164 -9.17 3.96 23.41
CA ALA A 164 -9.57 2.59 23.68
C ALA A 164 -9.63 2.29 25.19
N GLU A 165 -10.05 1.07 25.54
CA GLU A 165 -10.00 0.60 26.93
C GLU A 165 -8.58 0.74 27.50
N ALA A 166 -8.48 1.31 28.70
CA ALA A 166 -7.21 1.58 29.34
C ALA A 166 -6.48 0.26 29.65
N LEU A 167 -5.38 0.01 28.94
CA LEU A 167 -4.50 -1.13 29.18
C LEU A 167 -3.39 -0.75 30.16
N LEU A 168 -2.96 -1.70 30.99
CA LEU A 168 -1.80 -1.53 31.87
C LEU A 168 -0.52 -1.22 31.09
N VAL A 169 -0.40 -1.80 29.90
CA VAL A 169 0.70 -1.57 28.96
C VAL A 169 0.12 -1.46 27.55
N ARG A 170 0.51 -0.42 26.81
CA ARG A 170 0.22 -0.29 25.38
C ARG A 170 1.45 -0.78 24.61
N PRO A 171 1.39 -1.96 23.96
CA PRO A 171 2.51 -2.45 23.17
C PRO A 171 2.67 -1.63 21.88
N LYS A 172 3.87 -1.67 21.31
CA LYS A 172 4.15 -1.22 19.94
C LYS A 172 4.41 -2.47 19.11
N ASP A 173 3.68 -2.61 18.01
CA ASP A 173 3.91 -3.68 17.04
C ASP A 173 4.99 -3.25 16.05
N VAL A 174 6.17 -3.85 16.16
CA VAL A 174 7.39 -3.48 15.43
C VAL A 174 8.03 -4.63 14.66
N LEU A 175 7.58 -5.88 14.88
CA LEU A 175 8.16 -7.06 14.23
C LEU A 175 7.25 -7.51 13.08
N ASP A 176 7.80 -7.56 11.89
CA ASP A 176 7.09 -8.06 10.72
C ASP A 176 6.80 -9.56 10.87
N GLY A 177 5.59 -9.97 10.50
CA GLY A 177 5.12 -11.35 10.57
C GLY A 177 4.55 -11.83 9.22
N ALA A 178 3.37 -12.44 9.26
CA ALA A 178 2.63 -12.78 8.03
C ALA A 178 2.21 -11.53 7.24
N VAL A 179 2.08 -10.41 7.94
CA VAL A 179 1.90 -9.07 7.41
C VAL A 179 2.94 -8.15 8.04
N PRO A 180 3.26 -7.00 7.43
CA PRO A 180 4.13 -6.00 8.02
C PRO A 180 3.60 -5.49 9.35
N SER A 181 4.51 -5.15 10.25
CA SER A 181 4.18 -4.55 11.54
C SER A 181 3.49 -3.19 11.37
N ALA A 182 2.64 -2.82 12.34
CA ALA A 182 1.97 -1.52 12.32
C ALA A 182 2.95 -0.35 12.20
N ASN A 183 4.06 -0.39 12.95
CA ASN A 183 5.08 0.66 12.90
C ASN A 183 5.84 0.66 11.57
N GLY A 184 6.25 -0.51 11.06
CA GLY A 184 6.94 -0.59 9.77
C GLY A 184 6.08 -0.06 8.62
N ALA A 185 4.79 -0.44 8.59
CA ALA A 185 3.83 0.06 7.62
C ALA A 185 3.63 1.58 7.75
N ALA A 186 3.50 2.09 8.98
CA ALA A 186 3.34 3.53 9.24
C ALA A 186 4.57 4.33 8.78
N ALA A 187 5.78 3.87 9.09
CA ALA A 187 7.01 4.55 8.68
C ALA A 187 7.11 4.65 7.16
N LEU A 188 6.86 3.54 6.47
CA LEU A 188 6.95 3.51 5.01
C LEU A 188 5.88 4.40 4.36
N SER A 189 4.64 4.33 4.84
CA SER A 189 3.52 5.10 4.28
C SER A 189 3.63 6.59 4.58
N LEU A 190 4.06 6.97 5.79
CA LEU A 190 4.32 8.37 6.16
C LEU A 190 5.49 8.97 5.39
N ALA A 191 6.58 8.23 5.16
CA ALA A 191 7.70 8.70 4.35
C ALA A 191 7.27 9.01 2.91
N ARG A 192 6.46 8.13 2.29
CA ARG A 192 5.89 8.38 0.96
C ARG A 192 4.90 9.54 0.95
N LEU A 193 4.01 9.63 1.95
CA LEU A 193 3.05 10.71 2.05
C LEU A 193 3.73 12.07 2.28
N ALA A 194 4.82 12.12 3.05
CA ALA A 194 5.66 13.31 3.22
C ALA A 194 6.12 13.86 1.88
N ALA A 195 6.71 13.00 1.04
CA ALA A 195 7.16 13.39 -0.29
C ALA A 195 6.01 13.88 -1.17
N LEU A 196 4.86 13.18 -1.17
CA LEU A 196 3.70 13.56 -1.99
C LEU A 196 3.05 14.89 -1.55
N THR A 197 3.09 15.21 -0.26
CA THR A 197 2.38 16.36 0.33
C THR A 197 3.26 17.54 0.69
N GLY A 198 4.58 17.36 0.72
CA GLY A 198 5.54 18.33 1.24
C GLY A 198 5.46 18.54 2.76
N THR A 199 4.78 17.66 3.51
CA THR A 199 4.61 17.81 4.96
C THR A 199 5.76 17.13 5.71
N SER A 200 6.77 17.90 6.15
CA SER A 200 7.99 17.36 6.77
C SER A 200 7.72 16.50 8.01
N ARG A 201 6.70 16.86 8.79
CA ARG A 201 6.28 16.13 10.00
C ARG A 201 6.06 14.63 9.75
N TYR A 202 5.53 14.23 8.60
CA TYR A 202 5.34 12.80 8.31
C TYR A 202 6.68 12.07 8.11
N ALA A 203 7.69 12.72 7.51
CA ALA A 203 9.02 12.15 7.39
C ALA A 203 9.75 12.09 8.74
N GLU A 204 9.57 13.10 9.60
CA GLU A 204 10.10 13.12 10.97
C GLU A 204 9.55 11.93 11.79
N LEU A 205 8.23 11.72 11.76
CA LEU A 205 7.57 10.59 12.43
C LEU A 205 7.99 9.23 11.88
N ALA A 206 8.22 9.13 10.56
CA ALA A 206 8.78 7.93 9.96
C ALA A 206 10.21 7.66 10.47
N GLY A 207 11.01 8.72 10.64
CA GLY A 207 12.35 8.66 11.23
C GLY A 207 12.35 8.16 12.67
N GLU A 208 11.40 8.61 13.50
CA GLU A 208 11.25 8.13 14.88
C GLU A 208 11.00 6.62 14.96
N VAL A 209 10.21 6.07 14.03
CA VAL A 209 10.01 4.61 13.96
C VAL A 209 11.30 3.90 13.58
N VAL A 210 12.06 4.43 12.62
CA VAL A 210 13.37 3.86 12.23
C VAL A 210 14.34 3.87 13.41
N ASP A 211 14.36 4.95 14.19
CA ASP A 211 15.17 5.05 15.40
C ASP A 211 14.72 4.08 16.49
N LEU A 212 13.40 3.93 16.70
CA LEU A 212 12.83 2.96 17.63
C LEU A 212 13.31 1.52 17.34
N VAL A 213 13.38 1.15 16.06
CA VAL A 213 13.78 -0.21 15.65
C VAL A 213 15.26 -0.34 15.28
N ARG A 214 16.07 0.71 15.45
CA ARG A 214 17.50 0.71 15.09
C ARG A 214 18.27 -0.51 15.63
N PRO A 215 18.11 -0.92 16.91
CA PRO A 215 18.79 -2.12 17.41
C PRO A 215 18.38 -3.42 16.70
N LEU A 216 17.16 -3.50 16.17
CA LEU A 216 16.66 -4.63 15.39
C LEU A 216 17.16 -4.54 13.94
N LEU A 217 17.25 -3.35 13.34
CA LEU A 217 17.84 -3.15 12.02
C LEU A 217 19.29 -3.64 11.97
N ASP A 218 20.07 -3.36 13.01
CA ASP A 218 21.49 -3.76 13.08
C ASP A 218 21.67 -5.29 13.25
N ARG A 219 20.75 -5.95 13.97
CA ARG A 219 20.93 -7.35 14.41
C ARG A 219 20.08 -8.36 13.62
N GLN A 220 18.89 -7.95 13.19
CA GLN A 220 17.86 -8.78 12.57
C GLN A 220 17.02 -7.97 11.56
N PRO A 221 17.64 -7.40 10.51
CA PRO A 221 16.93 -6.51 9.58
C PRO A 221 15.73 -7.15 8.88
N THR A 222 15.76 -8.48 8.68
CA THR A 222 14.62 -9.21 8.07
C THR A 222 13.38 -9.25 8.96
N ALA A 223 13.53 -9.08 10.28
CA ALA A 223 12.41 -9.03 11.22
C ALA A 223 11.68 -7.67 11.20
N VAL A 224 12.27 -6.67 10.53
CA VAL A 224 11.78 -5.28 10.46
C VAL A 224 11.92 -4.73 9.03
N SER A 225 11.63 -5.58 8.04
CA SER A 225 11.87 -5.31 6.62
C SER A 225 11.17 -4.04 6.13
N TYR A 226 9.94 -3.76 6.59
CA TYR A 226 9.23 -2.54 6.22
C TYR A 226 9.85 -1.28 6.81
N ALA A 227 10.33 -1.34 8.06
CA ALA A 227 11.07 -0.24 8.64
C ALA A 227 12.44 -0.05 7.98
N ALA A 228 13.09 -1.14 7.50
CA ALA A 228 14.31 -1.06 6.71
C ALA A 228 14.07 -0.37 5.36
N MET A 229 12.94 -0.65 4.70
CA MET A 229 12.53 0.06 3.49
C MET A 229 12.29 1.54 3.76
N ALA A 230 11.61 1.88 4.87
CA ALA A 230 11.42 3.27 5.27
C ALA A 230 12.76 3.97 5.53
N ALA A 231 13.69 3.31 6.20
CA ALA A 231 15.05 3.81 6.43
C ALA A 231 15.79 4.07 5.11
N ASP A 232 15.69 3.18 4.12
CA ASP A 232 16.26 3.39 2.79
C ASP A 232 15.63 4.61 2.09
N LEU A 233 14.30 4.76 2.13
CA LEU A 233 13.62 5.92 1.54
C LEU A 233 14.07 7.24 2.18
N LEU A 234 14.18 7.27 3.51
CA LEU A 234 14.60 8.47 4.25
C LEU A 234 16.08 8.81 4.01
N ALA A 235 16.95 7.80 3.94
CA ALA A 235 18.39 8.00 3.73
C ALA A 235 18.74 8.31 2.26
N SER A 236 18.03 7.68 1.32
CA SER A 236 18.21 7.91 -0.11
C SER A 236 17.47 9.16 -0.59
N GLY A 237 16.41 9.59 0.09
CA GLY A 237 15.47 10.56 -0.44
C GLY A 237 14.53 9.96 -1.49
N LEU A 238 13.33 10.53 -1.60
CA LEU A 238 12.37 10.20 -2.65
C LEU A 238 12.53 11.16 -3.84
N THR A 239 12.10 10.68 -5.01
CA THR A 239 11.94 11.49 -6.21
C THR A 239 10.48 11.87 -6.35
N GLU A 240 10.18 13.17 -6.30
CA GLU A 240 8.84 13.67 -6.51
C GLU A 240 8.61 13.97 -7.99
N VAL A 241 7.59 13.36 -8.58
CA VAL A 241 7.20 13.64 -9.97
C VAL A 241 5.85 14.33 -9.98
N VAL A 242 5.79 15.50 -10.62
CA VAL A 242 4.56 16.29 -10.76
C VAL A 242 4.19 16.39 -12.23
N VAL A 243 2.95 16.07 -12.57
CA VAL A 243 2.39 16.20 -13.92
C VAL A 243 1.06 16.95 -13.84
N PRO A 244 1.05 18.28 -13.96
CA PRO A 244 -0.17 19.08 -13.87
C PRO A 244 -1.13 18.80 -15.04
N GLY A 245 -2.41 18.60 -14.75
CA GLY A 245 -3.43 18.35 -15.77
C GLY A 245 -3.45 16.93 -16.31
N HIS A 246 -4.08 16.73 -17.47
CA HIS A 246 -4.31 15.40 -18.04
C HIS A 246 -3.30 15.08 -19.15
N HIS A 247 -2.16 14.50 -18.76
CA HIS A 247 -1.10 14.05 -19.68
C HIS A 247 -0.80 12.55 -19.47
N PRO A 248 -1.66 11.67 -20.02
CA PRO A 248 -1.53 10.23 -19.80
C PRO A 248 -0.21 9.65 -20.33
N ASP A 249 0.39 10.25 -21.36
CA ASP A 249 1.69 9.88 -21.90
C ASP A 249 2.84 10.11 -20.90
N LEU A 250 2.85 11.24 -20.20
CA LEU A 250 3.83 11.55 -19.16
C LEU A 250 3.60 10.68 -17.92
N VAL A 251 2.34 10.53 -17.49
CA VAL A 251 1.96 9.67 -16.36
C VAL A 251 2.36 8.20 -16.61
N ASP A 252 2.07 7.67 -17.80
CA ASP A 252 2.44 6.32 -18.19
C ASP A 252 3.96 6.11 -18.19
N THR A 253 4.73 7.13 -18.59
CA THR A 253 6.21 7.07 -18.60
C THR A 253 6.77 6.84 -17.19
N VAL A 254 6.13 7.45 -16.18
CA VAL A 254 6.49 7.24 -14.78
C VAL A 254 6.12 5.82 -14.35
N ARG A 255 4.91 5.36 -14.69
CA ARG A 255 4.31 4.10 -14.18
C ARG A 255 4.82 2.82 -14.83
N ARG A 256 5.23 2.85 -16.10
CA ARG A 256 5.65 1.66 -16.87
C ARG A 256 6.89 0.96 -16.31
N THR A 257 7.69 1.67 -15.51
CA THR A 257 8.86 1.11 -14.85
C THR A 257 8.67 1.21 -13.36
N TRP A 258 8.80 0.07 -12.67
CA TRP A 258 8.76 0.04 -11.21
C TRP A 258 9.92 0.87 -10.64
N ARG A 259 9.58 1.95 -9.92
CA ARG A 259 10.52 2.86 -9.27
C ARG A 259 10.09 3.06 -7.81
N PRO A 260 10.60 2.26 -6.86
CA PRO A 260 10.10 2.27 -5.48
C PRO A 260 10.31 3.60 -4.75
N ARG A 261 11.27 4.42 -5.21
CA ARG A 261 11.58 5.74 -4.63
C ARG A 261 10.85 6.92 -5.28
N VAL A 262 9.99 6.68 -6.27
CA VAL A 262 9.21 7.74 -6.92
C VAL A 262 7.85 7.87 -6.25
N VAL A 263 7.42 9.12 -6.00
CA VAL A 263 6.02 9.48 -5.77
C VAL A 263 5.49 10.28 -6.95
N LEU A 264 4.24 10.03 -7.35
CA LEU A 264 3.62 10.69 -8.49
C LEU A 264 2.40 11.52 -8.09
N ALA A 265 2.52 12.84 -8.20
CA ALA A 265 1.42 13.80 -8.13
C ALA A 265 0.98 14.18 -9.56
N TRP A 266 -0.28 13.93 -9.92
CA TRP A 266 -0.79 14.27 -11.25
C TRP A 266 -2.30 14.49 -11.22
N GLY A 267 -2.85 15.09 -12.29
CA GLY A 267 -4.28 15.36 -12.38
C GLY A 267 -4.69 16.59 -11.56
N GLU A 268 -5.52 16.38 -10.53
CA GLU A 268 -6.08 17.43 -9.69
C GLU A 268 -5.04 17.96 -8.67
N PRO A 269 -4.79 19.28 -8.64
CA PRO A 269 -3.89 19.86 -7.66
C PRO A 269 -4.35 19.61 -6.22
N THR A 270 -3.38 19.45 -5.33
CA THR A 270 -3.61 19.32 -3.88
C THR A 270 -2.95 20.50 -3.16
N GLY A 271 -3.27 20.72 -1.88
CA GLY A 271 -2.60 21.74 -1.06
C GLY A 271 -1.18 21.35 -0.64
N SER A 272 -0.36 20.94 -1.61
CA SER A 272 1.05 20.52 -1.46
C SER A 272 1.95 21.51 -2.21
N PRO A 273 3.11 21.90 -1.65
CA PRO A 273 4.07 22.77 -2.32
C PRO A 273 4.61 22.21 -3.65
N LEU A 274 4.44 20.91 -3.90
CA LEU A 274 4.82 20.28 -5.17
C LEU A 274 4.13 20.92 -6.39
N TRP A 275 2.95 21.51 -6.19
CA TRP A 275 2.14 22.09 -7.25
C TRP A 275 2.49 23.56 -7.54
N ASP A 276 3.33 24.19 -6.72
CA ASP A 276 3.67 25.60 -6.85
C ASP A 276 4.50 25.82 -8.11
N GLU A 277 4.12 26.81 -8.92
CA GLU A 277 4.82 27.19 -10.16
C GLU A 277 5.00 26.00 -11.12
N ARG A 278 3.94 25.19 -11.31
CA ARG A 278 3.91 24.06 -12.25
C ARG A 278 2.90 24.31 -13.35
N GLU A 279 3.41 24.53 -14.56
CA GLU A 279 2.61 24.68 -15.77
C GLU A 279 2.18 23.32 -16.34
N ALA A 280 0.95 23.26 -16.86
CA ALA A 280 0.45 22.11 -17.61
C ALA A 280 1.24 21.91 -18.91
N GLY A 281 1.29 20.67 -19.40
CA GLY A 281 2.09 20.30 -20.58
C GLY A 281 3.52 19.85 -20.27
N PHE A 282 3.94 19.93 -19.01
CA PHE A 282 5.26 19.49 -18.56
C PHE A 282 5.16 18.47 -17.42
N ALA A 283 6.21 17.65 -17.28
CA ALA A 283 6.48 16.89 -16.07
C ALA A 283 7.67 17.50 -15.33
N TYR A 284 7.64 17.45 -14.01
CA TYR A 284 8.69 18.00 -13.14
C TYR A 284 9.22 16.87 -12.29
N VAL A 285 10.53 16.64 -12.36
CA VAL A 285 11.23 15.64 -11.54
C VAL A 285 12.03 16.39 -10.50
N CYS A 286 11.65 16.22 -9.24
CA CYS A 286 12.27 16.87 -8.10
C CYS A 286 12.83 15.84 -7.12
N ARG A 287 13.81 16.26 -6.33
CA ARG A 287 14.37 15.52 -5.21
C ARG A 287 14.81 16.51 -4.14
N GLU A 288 14.31 16.35 -2.92
CA GLU A 288 14.68 17.19 -1.78
C GLU A 288 14.52 18.70 -2.06
N GLY A 289 13.44 19.07 -2.76
CA GLY A 289 13.16 20.47 -3.12
C GLY A 289 13.99 21.04 -4.28
N ARG A 290 14.80 20.22 -4.95
CA ARG A 290 15.52 20.61 -6.19
C ARG A 290 14.90 19.92 -7.39
N CYS A 291 14.51 20.67 -8.40
CA CYS A 291 13.89 20.13 -9.61
C CYS A 291 14.84 20.23 -10.81
N GLU A 292 14.77 19.22 -11.67
CA GLU A 292 15.32 19.27 -13.03
C GLU A 292 14.56 20.30 -13.89
N LEU A 293 15.09 20.59 -15.09
CA LEU A 293 14.34 21.39 -16.07
C LEU A 293 13.00 20.71 -16.40
N PRO A 294 11.90 21.48 -16.64
CA PRO A 294 10.61 20.89 -17.00
C PRO A 294 10.72 19.99 -18.23
N ALA A 295 10.21 18.75 -18.13
CA ALA A 295 10.21 17.79 -19.22
C ALA A 295 8.97 17.99 -20.11
N PRO A 296 9.14 18.40 -21.39
CA PRO A 296 8.01 18.64 -22.30
C PRO A 296 7.45 17.35 -22.94
N ASP A 297 8.16 16.23 -22.79
CA ASP A 297 7.84 14.99 -23.48
C ASP A 297 8.32 13.75 -22.69
N ALA A 298 7.75 12.60 -23.03
CA ALA A 298 8.05 11.30 -22.42
C ALA A 298 9.53 10.89 -22.52
N GLY A 299 10.22 11.25 -23.60
CA GLY A 299 11.63 10.93 -23.80
C GLY A 299 12.53 11.71 -22.84
N THR A 300 12.26 13.00 -22.67
CA THR A 300 12.95 13.87 -21.70
C THR A 300 12.68 13.41 -20.27
N LEU A 301 11.41 13.14 -19.92
CA LEU A 301 11.03 12.63 -18.61
C LEU A 301 11.72 11.30 -18.28
N SER A 302 11.75 10.36 -19.23
CA SER A 302 12.40 9.05 -19.03
C SER A 302 13.90 9.20 -18.71
N ARG A 303 14.62 10.10 -19.40
CA ARG A 303 16.04 10.36 -19.12
C ARG A 303 16.26 10.97 -17.74
N GLN A 304 15.43 11.94 -17.33
CA GLN A 304 15.51 12.54 -15.99
C GLN A 304 15.27 11.49 -14.90
N LEU A 305 14.26 10.64 -15.08
CA LEU A 305 13.97 9.55 -14.14
C LEU A 305 15.11 8.53 -14.03
N GLN A 306 15.82 8.23 -15.13
CA GLN A 306 16.98 7.34 -15.11
C GLN A 306 18.17 7.95 -14.35
N ALA A 307 18.38 9.26 -14.46
CA ALA A 307 19.43 9.96 -13.72
C ALA A 307 19.12 10.09 -12.23
N ALA A 308 17.83 10.15 -11.87
CA ALA A 308 17.37 10.21 -10.49
C ALA A 308 17.30 8.85 -9.77
N SER A 309 17.39 7.75 -10.52
CA SER A 309 17.20 6.37 -10.04
C SER A 309 18.38 5.80 -9.26
#